data_AF-A0AAN8HS50-F1
#
_entry.id   AF-A0AAN8HS50-F1
#
_cell.length_a   1.000
_cell.length_b   1.000
_cell.length_c   1.000
_cell.angle_alpha   90.00
_cell.angle_beta   90.00
_cell.angle_gamma   90.00
#
_symmetry.space_group_name_H-M   'P 1'
#
loop_
_entity.id
_entity.type
_entity.pdbx_description
1 polymer ?
#
loop_
_entity_poly.entity_id
_entity_poly.type
_entity_poly.pdbx_seq_one_letter_code
_entity_poly.pdbx_strand_id
1 'polypeptide(L)' 'MASEDGPFSPSHQRSRRLGGCGFKISSTDSHQVCSSCLGLEHAQEAIDTPGSCGHCARFTIKNLRRRLSRQASLS' A
#
# COMPACT_ATOMS: atom_id res chain seq x y z
N MET A 1 41.20 -7.85 5.57
CA MET A 1 40.51 -6.80 4.80
C MET A 1 40.37 -7.29 3.38
N ALA A 2 39.17 -7.69 2.98
CA ALA A 2 38.75 -7.82 1.59
C ALA A 2 37.22 -7.72 1.58
N SER A 3 36.73 -6.65 0.95
CA SER A 3 35.33 -6.30 0.75
C SER A 3 34.87 -6.88 -0.58
N GLU A 4 33.74 -7.56 -0.61
CA GLU A 4 33.02 -7.88 -1.85
C GLU A 4 31.52 -7.66 -1.58
N ASP A 5 31.10 -6.41 -1.73
CA ASP A 5 29.70 -5.97 -1.86
C ASP A 5 29.17 -6.50 -3.22
N GLY A 6 28.46 -7.62 -3.18
CA GLY A 6 27.79 -8.22 -4.35
C GLY A 6 26.29 -7.87 -4.38
N PRO A 7 25.75 -7.38 -5.52
CA PRO A 7 24.46 -6.71 -5.57
C PRO A 7 23.27 -7.64 -5.29
N PHE A 8 22.50 -7.26 -4.28
CA PHE A 8 21.17 -7.76 -3.94
C PHE A 8 20.29 -7.83 -5.20
N SER A 9 20.08 -9.03 -5.75
CA SER A 9 19.13 -9.25 -6.84
C SER A 9 18.04 -10.22 -6.41
N PRO A 10 16.83 -9.74 -6.10
CA PRO A 10 15.65 -10.57 -6.15
C PRO A 10 14.91 -10.31 -7.46
N SER A 11 14.98 -11.31 -8.34
CA SER A 11 13.86 -11.85 -9.11
C SER A 11 13.13 -10.94 -10.09
N HIS A 12 13.47 -11.10 -11.38
CA HIS A 12 12.51 -10.98 -12.47
C HIS A 12 11.40 -12.04 -12.31
N GLN A 13 10.26 -11.69 -11.71
CA GLN A 13 9.03 -12.47 -11.89
C GLN A 13 7.80 -11.57 -12.01
N ARG A 14 7.32 -11.44 -13.25
CA ARG A 14 6.01 -10.93 -13.70
C ARG A 14 5.29 -9.98 -12.73
N SER A 15 5.43 -8.69 -13.03
CA SER A 15 4.86 -7.49 -12.40
C SER A 15 3.37 -7.58 -12.02
N ARG A 16 3.02 -8.39 -11.03
CA ARG A 16 2.04 -7.95 -10.04
C ARG A 16 2.81 -7.00 -9.15
N ARG A 17 2.39 -5.72 -9.06
CA ARG A 17 2.98 -4.84 -8.04
C ARG A 17 2.69 -5.52 -6.70
N LEU A 18 3.67 -6.24 -6.17
CA LEU A 18 3.65 -6.74 -4.82
C LEU A 18 4.12 -5.54 -4.02
N GLY A 19 3.28 -5.01 -3.14
CA GLY A 19 3.81 -4.09 -2.14
C GLY A 19 4.93 -4.81 -1.39
N GLY A 20 5.93 -4.10 -0.86
CA GLY A 20 7.04 -4.72 -0.11
C GLY A 20 6.60 -5.69 1.00
N CYS A 21 5.32 -5.63 1.40
CA CYS A 21 4.55 -6.54 2.25
C CYS A 21 4.21 -7.94 1.68
N GLY A 22 4.40 -8.21 0.38
CA GLY A 22 3.94 -9.46 -0.28
C GLY A 22 2.44 -9.51 -0.61
N PHE A 23 1.67 -8.44 -0.38
CA PHE A 23 0.26 -8.36 -0.77
C PHE A 23 0.09 -7.93 -2.23
N LYS A 24 -0.93 -8.50 -2.86
CA LYS A 24 -1.34 -8.19 -4.24
C LYS A 24 -1.96 -6.80 -4.30
N ILE A 25 -1.32 -5.88 -5.03
CA ILE A 25 -1.92 -4.60 -5.40
C ILE A 25 -2.89 -4.87 -6.56
N SER A 26 -4.12 -4.37 -6.44
CA SER A 26 -5.10 -4.48 -7.52
C SER A 26 -4.64 -3.66 -8.72
N SER A 27 -4.83 -4.14 -9.95
CA SER A 27 -4.49 -3.37 -11.15
C SER A 27 -5.28 -2.06 -11.26
N THR A 28 -6.42 -1.99 -10.58
CA THR A 28 -7.23 -0.77 -10.46
C THR A 28 -6.67 0.20 -9.44
N ASP A 29 -5.94 -0.28 -8.44
CA ASP A 29 -5.40 0.53 -7.37
C ASP A 29 -4.24 1.37 -7.91
N SER A 30 -4.41 2.69 -7.82
CA SER A 30 -3.45 3.65 -8.35
C SER A 30 -2.23 3.83 -7.45
N HIS A 31 -2.18 3.15 -6.30
CA HIS A 31 -1.06 3.26 -5.39
C HIS A 31 0.10 2.36 -5.84
N GLN A 32 1.33 2.80 -5.55
CA GLN A 32 2.54 2.02 -5.80
C GLN A 32 2.75 0.89 -4.76
N VAL A 33 2.00 0.93 -3.65
CA VAL A 33 2.11 -0.02 -2.54
C VAL A 33 0.75 -0.60 -2.15
N CYS A 34 0.75 -1.76 -1.48
CA CYS A 34 -0.48 -2.44 -1.01
C CYS A 34 -1.24 -1.54 -0.03
N SER A 35 -2.57 -1.69 0.07
CA SER A 35 -3.35 -0.91 1.05
C SER A 35 -2.80 -1.06 2.46
N SER A 36 -2.27 -2.23 2.85
CA SER A 36 -1.62 -2.40 4.15
C SER A 36 -0.31 -1.61 4.28
N CYS A 37 0.51 -1.55 3.22
CA CYS A 37 1.76 -0.76 3.18
C CYS A 37 1.52 0.74 3.03
N LEU A 38 0.38 1.14 2.47
CA LEU A 38 -0.02 2.54 2.35
C LEU A 38 -0.10 3.21 3.72
N GLY A 39 -0.29 2.40 4.77
CA GLY A 39 -0.26 2.84 6.15
C GLY A 39 -1.61 3.26 6.67
N LEU A 40 -1.70 3.29 8.00
CA LEU A 40 -2.85 3.82 8.73
C LEU A 40 -3.00 5.32 8.50
N GLU A 41 -1.89 6.05 8.39
CA GLU A 41 -1.87 7.49 8.16
C GLU A 41 -2.60 7.87 6.87
N HIS A 42 -2.33 7.19 5.75
CA HIS A 42 -3.04 7.46 4.50
C HIS A 42 -4.53 7.15 4.59
N ALA A 43 -4.90 6.05 5.25
CA ALA A 43 -6.31 5.69 5.41
C ALA A 43 -7.05 6.68 6.33
N GLN A 44 -6.36 7.21 7.34
CA GLN A 44 -6.87 8.25 8.23
C GLN A 44 -7.00 9.58 7.48
N GLU A 45 -6.00 9.98 6.71
CA GLU A 45 -6.00 11.21 5.92
C GLU A 45 -7.10 11.19 4.85
N ALA A 46 -7.35 10.05 4.21
CA ALA A 46 -8.45 9.91 3.26
C ALA A 46 -9.84 10.10 3.91
N ILE A 47 -9.97 9.85 5.23
CA ILE A 47 -11.20 10.07 5.99
C ILE A 47 -11.30 11.53 6.42
N ASP A 48 -10.20 12.11 6.91
CA ASP A 48 -10.13 13.46 7.45
C ASP A 48 -10.20 14.52 6.34
N THR A 49 -9.46 14.28 5.26
CA THR A 49 -9.38 15.12 4.06
C THR A 49 -9.89 14.36 2.84
N PRO A 50 -11.22 14.32 2.62
CA PRO A 50 -11.79 13.67 1.43
C PRO A 50 -11.27 14.37 0.17
N GLY A 51 -10.54 13.63 -0.67
CA GLY A 51 -9.89 14.19 -1.86
C GLY A 51 -8.36 14.19 -1.82
N SER A 52 -7.73 13.96 -0.65
CA SER A 52 -6.25 13.89 -0.55
C SER A 52 -5.66 12.83 -1.49
N CYS A 53 -6.38 11.72 -1.68
CA CYS A 53 -6.04 10.71 -2.67
C CYS A 53 -7.17 10.53 -3.69
N GLY A 54 -6.86 10.74 -4.97
CA GLY A 54 -7.83 10.57 -6.06
C GLY A 54 -8.40 9.15 -6.18
N HIS A 55 -7.68 8.14 -5.68
CA HIS A 55 -8.18 6.76 -5.62
C HIS A 55 -9.12 6.56 -4.41
N CYS A 56 -8.71 7.01 -3.23
CA CYS A 56 -9.49 6.89 -2.00
C CYS A 56 -10.75 7.78 -1.99
N ALA A 57 -10.72 8.93 -2.67
CA ALA A 57 -11.85 9.83 -2.84
C ALA A 57 -13.05 9.19 -3.57
N ARG A 58 -12.80 8.13 -4.34
CA ARG A 58 -13.87 7.37 -5.02
C ARG A 58 -14.64 6.47 -4.05
N PHE A 59 -14.11 6.22 -2.86
CA PHE A 59 -14.74 5.39 -1.85
C PHE A 59 -15.53 6.24 -0.87
N THR A 60 -16.65 5.70 -0.40
CA THR A 60 -17.41 6.33 0.68
C THR A 60 -16.63 6.28 2.00
N ILE A 61 -16.88 7.23 2.90
CA ILE A 61 -16.28 7.28 4.24
C ILE A 61 -16.46 5.94 4.99
N LYS A 62 -17.60 5.27 4.81
CA LYS A 62 -17.86 3.93 5.37
C LYS A 62 -16.87 2.88 4.86
N ASN A 63 -16.53 2.90 3.58
CA ASN A 63 -15.51 2.02 3.00
C ASN A 63 -14.12 2.36 3.52
N LEU A 64 -13.78 3.65 3.60
CA LEU A 64 -12.49 4.11 4.12
C LEU A 64 -12.29 3.68 5.58
N ARG A 65 -13.29 3.90 6.45
CA ARG A 65 -13.27 3.42 7.85
C ARG A 65 -13.09 1.91 7.95
N ARG A 66 -13.79 1.12 7.12
CA ARG A 66 -13.63 -0.34 7.11
C ARG A 66 -12.20 -0.75 6.71
N ARG A 67 -11.60 -0.05 5.74
CA ARG A 67 -10.21 -0.29 5.32
C ARG A 67 -9.25 0.06 6.45
N LEU A 68 -9.43 1.22 7.10
CA LEU A 68 -8.64 1.65 8.25
C LEU A 68 -8.72 0.64 9.41
N SER A 69 -9.93 0.23 9.82
CA SER A 69 -10.09 -0.75 10.92
C SER A 69 -9.41 -2.08 10.60
N ARG A 70 -9.46 -2.53 9.34
CA ARG A 70 -8.77 -3.74 8.89
C ARG A 70 -7.25 -3.59 8.95
N GLN A 71 -6.72 -2.43 8.58
CA GLN A 71 -5.28 -2.16 8.71
C GLN A 71 -4.87 -2.08 10.18
N ALA A 72 -5.68 -1.45 11.04
CA ALA A 72 -5.39 -1.31 12.46
C ALA A 72 -5.37 -2.66 13.18
N SER A 73 -6.19 -3.62 12.75
CA SER A 73 -6.18 -5.00 13.27
C SER A 73 -5.02 -5.87 12.76
N LEU A 74 -4.25 -5.40 11.78
CA LEU A 74 -3.11 -6.11 11.19
C LEU A 74 -1.76 -5.57 11.69
N SER A 75 -1.78 -4.57 12.58
CA SER A 75 -0.60 -3.97 13.21
C SER A 75 -0.28 -4.58 14.57
#